data_AF-A0A9P5YSK4-F1
#
_entry.id   AF-A0A9P5YSK4-F1
#
_cell.length_a   1.000
_cell.length_b   1.000
_cell.length_c   1.000
_cell.angle_alpha   90.00
_cell.angle_beta   90.00
_cell.angle_gamma   90.00
#
_symmetry.space_group_name_H-M   'P 1'
#
loop_
_entity.id
_entity.type
_entity.pdbx_description
1 polymer ?
#
loop_
_entity_poly.entity_id
_entity_poly.type
_entity_poly.pdbx_seq_one_letter_code
_entity_poly.pdbx_strand_id
1 'polypeptide(L)'
;MRFNILLSATFLATFAAGLVIPTNGPLESRELEVREGVVDDLSDGMVFKREPRSSGAKKARIAAAAPGKAAAKAARKASFAPAAKAHKATTNLPNRNSKFHVAAAPGTGKPAHSYTGKEVRKAVFDSHMEAHRVKGISKTQQKKSPLKSFNNRPHEVPNAHGGARPLNHMNVVHGSAHHPPGREFPLPNKHNPATPSPARVITQKTKGGHQTFRGVIAHDQSRTPGPGYNDHFQVKPRKH
;
A
#
# COMPACT_ATOMS: atom_id res chain seq x y z
N MET A 1 -0.68 30.84 -31.50
CA MET A 1 -2.10 30.89 -31.08
C MET A 1 -2.18 30.49 -29.62
N ARG A 2 -2.64 31.43 -28.79
CA ARG A 2 -2.92 31.30 -27.35
C ARG A 2 -4.20 30.47 -27.19
N PHE A 3 -4.32 29.58 -26.20
CA PHE A 3 -5.58 29.33 -25.47
C PHE A 3 -5.39 28.41 -24.26
N ASN A 4 -5.84 28.93 -23.10
CA ASN A 4 -6.44 28.24 -21.95
C ASN A 4 -5.57 27.58 -20.87
N ILE A 5 -4.87 28.45 -20.14
CA ILE A 5 -4.63 28.34 -18.69
C ILE A 5 -5.88 28.91 -18.00
N LEU A 6 -6.96 28.14 -17.80
CA LEU A 6 -8.09 28.54 -16.92
C LEU A 6 -9.12 27.40 -16.73
N LEU A 7 -8.71 26.28 -16.13
CA LEU A 7 -9.64 25.27 -15.59
C LEU A 7 -9.05 24.51 -14.39
N SER A 8 -8.10 25.13 -13.72
CA SER A 8 -7.38 24.61 -12.55
C SER A 8 -7.79 25.29 -11.23
N ALA A 9 -8.95 25.97 -11.18
CA ALA A 9 -9.33 26.78 -10.01
C ALA A 9 -10.73 26.52 -9.40
N THR A 10 -11.55 25.58 -9.90
CA THR A 10 -12.92 25.39 -9.39
C THR A 10 -13.30 23.99 -8.90
N PHE A 11 -12.41 22.99 -8.99
CA PHE A 11 -12.67 21.67 -8.37
C PHE A 11 -12.05 21.49 -6.98
N LEU A 12 -11.22 22.45 -6.54
CA LEU A 12 -10.55 22.40 -5.23
C LEU A 12 -11.36 23.06 -4.09
N ALA A 13 -12.56 23.60 -4.37
CA ALA A 13 -13.38 24.30 -3.37
C ALA A 13 -14.65 23.54 -2.92
N THR A 14 -14.92 22.34 -3.46
CA THR A 14 -16.21 21.63 -3.26
C THR A 14 -16.10 20.22 -2.66
N PHE A 15 -15.01 19.89 -1.96
CA PHE A 15 -14.91 18.65 -1.17
C PHE A 15 -14.48 18.84 0.29
N ALA A 16 -14.25 20.09 0.73
CA ALA A 16 -13.95 20.42 2.13
C ALA A 16 -15.21 20.70 3.00
N ALA A 17 -16.40 20.70 2.41
CA ALA A 17 -17.68 20.80 3.12
C ALA A 17 -18.64 19.78 2.50
N GLY A 18 -19.13 18.84 3.32
CA GLY A 18 -19.77 17.63 2.84
C GLY A 18 -21.10 17.84 2.10
N LEU A 19 -21.31 16.97 1.11
CA LEU A 19 -22.59 16.38 0.74
C LEU A 19 -23.71 17.34 0.28
N VAL A 20 -23.87 17.45 -1.04
CA VAL A 20 -25.20 17.67 -1.64
C VAL A 20 -25.37 16.70 -2.81
N ILE A 21 -26.27 15.73 -2.61
CA ILE A 21 -26.85 14.90 -3.66
C ILE A 21 -28.00 15.72 -4.24
N PRO A 22 -28.03 16.08 -5.55
CA PRO A 22 -29.20 16.71 -6.13
C PRO A 22 -30.30 15.66 -6.30
N THR A 23 -31.31 15.71 -5.44
CA THR A 23 -32.60 15.07 -5.68
C THR A 23 -33.42 16.00 -6.56
N ASN A 24 -33.61 15.62 -7.83
CA ASN A 24 -34.60 16.25 -8.70
C ASN A 24 -36.00 15.86 -8.21
N GLY A 25 -36.72 16.82 -7.62
CA GLY A 25 -38.12 16.70 -7.22
C GLY A 25 -38.63 18.05 -6.69
N PRO A 26 -39.64 18.68 -7.31
CA PRO A 26 -39.98 20.09 -7.09
C PRO A 26 -41.03 20.23 -5.99
N LEU A 27 -40.88 21.17 -5.07
CA LEU A 27 -41.98 21.66 -4.23
C LEU A 27 -41.79 23.14 -3.91
N GLU A 28 -42.51 23.94 -4.67
CA GLU A 28 -43.33 25.09 -4.26
C GLU A 28 -42.69 26.23 -3.43
N SER A 29 -42.47 27.31 -4.16
CA SER A 29 -42.68 28.71 -3.79
C SER A 29 -43.78 28.96 -2.76
N ARG A 30 -43.46 29.76 -1.73
CA ARG A 30 -44.36 30.80 -1.20
C ARG A 30 -43.55 31.97 -0.64
N GLU A 31 -43.65 33.07 -1.37
CA GLU A 31 -43.37 34.43 -0.91
C GLU A 31 -44.26 34.79 0.29
N LEU A 32 -43.76 35.65 1.19
CA LEU A 32 -44.40 36.94 1.47
C LEU A 32 -43.54 37.78 2.44
N GLU A 33 -43.25 38.98 1.96
CA GLU A 33 -42.80 40.16 2.68
C GLU A 33 -43.70 40.50 3.88
N VAL A 34 -43.18 41.23 4.87
CA VAL A 34 -43.57 42.62 5.17
C VAL A 34 -42.70 43.16 6.32
N ARG A 35 -42.25 44.40 6.11
CA ARG A 35 -41.43 45.24 6.98
C ARG A 35 -42.25 45.98 8.04
N GLU A 36 -41.54 46.26 9.13
CA GLU A 36 -41.52 47.50 9.94
C GLU A 36 -42.75 47.93 10.77
N GLY A 37 -42.46 48.22 12.05
CA GLY A 37 -43.31 48.92 13.01
C GLY A 37 -42.60 49.09 14.36
N VAL A 38 -41.97 50.26 14.54
CA VAL A 38 -41.53 50.89 15.80
C VAL A 38 -42.82 51.15 16.65
N VAL A 39 -42.93 51.10 17.99
CA VAL A 39 -42.27 51.83 19.09
C VAL A 39 -42.72 51.23 20.45
N ASP A 40 -41.91 51.47 21.49
CA ASP A 40 -42.26 51.74 22.90
C ASP A 40 -42.76 50.65 23.88
N ASP A 41 -41.83 50.38 24.82
CA ASP A 41 -41.97 50.62 26.26
C ASP A 41 -42.47 49.49 27.20
N LEU A 42 -41.83 49.49 28.38
CA LEU A 42 -42.18 48.80 29.63
C LEU A 42 -41.84 47.31 29.77
N SER A 43 -40.60 47.12 30.24
CA SER A 43 -40.25 46.31 31.42
C SER A 43 -41.36 45.45 32.03
N ASP A 44 -41.22 44.12 31.90
CA ASP A 44 -41.46 43.24 33.03
C ASP A 44 -40.68 41.93 32.93
N GLY A 45 -40.03 41.58 34.03
CA GLY A 45 -39.06 40.49 34.11
C GLY A 45 -39.69 39.11 34.00
N MET A 46 -39.79 38.56 32.80
CA MET A 46 -40.01 37.12 32.60
C MET A 46 -38.70 36.35 32.46
N VAL A 47 -38.25 35.77 33.58
CA VAL A 47 -37.21 34.74 33.58
C VAL A 47 -37.78 33.48 32.92
N PHE A 48 -37.57 33.34 31.61
CA PHE A 48 -37.80 32.08 30.91
C PHE A 48 -36.81 31.03 31.43
N LYS A 49 -37.31 30.05 32.21
CA LYS A 49 -36.62 28.78 32.46
C LYS A 49 -36.40 28.09 31.10
N ARG A 50 -35.22 28.29 30.51
CA ARG A 50 -34.77 27.51 29.36
C ARG A 50 -34.50 26.08 29.84
N GLU A 51 -35.28 25.12 29.35
CA GLU A 51 -34.95 23.71 29.52
C GLU A 51 -33.56 23.40 28.94
N PRO A 52 -32.77 22.50 29.55
CA PRO A 52 -31.48 22.12 29.02
C PRO A 52 -31.68 21.37 27.69
N ARG A 53 -31.47 22.08 26.57
CA ARG A 53 -31.36 21.47 25.25
C ARG A 53 -30.34 20.33 25.32
N SER A 54 -30.82 19.09 25.21
CA SER A 54 -30.04 17.87 25.36
C SER A 54 -28.98 17.76 24.25
N SER A 55 -27.78 18.25 24.56
CA SER A 55 -26.56 18.04 23.76
C SER A 55 -26.18 16.54 23.60
N GLY A 56 -26.90 15.65 24.29
CA GLY A 56 -26.73 14.19 24.23
C GLY A 56 -27.15 13.55 22.90
N ALA A 57 -28.13 14.10 22.19
CA ALA A 57 -28.65 13.48 20.96
C ALA A 57 -27.64 13.52 19.79
N LYS A 58 -26.81 14.56 19.70
CA LYS A 58 -25.71 14.63 18.71
C LYS A 58 -24.52 13.73 19.08
N LYS A 59 -24.20 13.55 20.37
CA LYS A 59 -23.14 12.62 20.82
C LYS A 59 -23.52 11.15 20.61
N ALA A 60 -24.81 10.79 20.79
CA ALA A 60 -25.30 9.43 20.57
C ALA A 60 -25.24 9.00 19.09
N ARG A 61 -25.57 9.90 18.15
CA ARG A 61 -25.49 9.61 16.70
C ARG A 61 -24.04 9.47 16.18
N ILE A 62 -23.09 10.20 16.74
CA ILE A 62 -21.66 10.06 16.38
C ILE A 62 -21.07 8.76 16.93
N ALA A 63 -21.51 8.31 18.11
CA ALA A 63 -21.11 7.01 18.68
C ALA A 63 -21.70 5.80 17.92
N ALA A 64 -22.88 5.96 17.31
CA ALA A 64 -23.51 4.91 16.49
C ALA A 64 -22.90 4.78 15.08
N ALA A 65 -22.22 5.82 14.57
CA ALA A 65 -21.66 5.85 13.22
C ALA A 65 -20.19 5.39 13.12
N ALA A 66 -19.46 5.33 14.24
CA ALA A 66 -18.09 4.85 14.27
C ALA A 66 -18.08 3.39 14.76
N PRO A 67 -17.62 2.40 13.96
CA PRO A 67 -17.42 1.06 14.47
C PRO A 67 -16.47 1.18 15.67
N GLY A 68 -16.94 0.74 16.85
CA GLY A 68 -16.14 0.81 18.07
C GLY A 68 -14.75 0.21 17.85
N LYS A 69 -13.74 0.66 18.61
CA LYS A 69 -12.34 0.21 18.47
C LYS A 69 -12.20 -1.33 18.36
N ALA A 70 -13.07 -2.08 19.03
CA ALA A 70 -13.17 -3.54 18.94
C ALA A 70 -13.62 -4.04 17.55
N ALA A 71 -14.67 -3.48 16.97
CA ALA A 71 -15.15 -3.81 15.63
C ALA A 71 -14.11 -3.46 14.56
N ALA A 72 -13.46 -2.29 14.67
CA ALA A 72 -12.35 -1.91 13.78
C ALA A 72 -11.16 -2.87 13.88
N LYS A 73 -10.82 -3.34 15.10
CA LYS A 73 -9.76 -4.33 15.33
C LYS A 73 -10.14 -5.70 14.75
N ALA A 74 -11.38 -6.13 14.91
CA ALA A 74 -11.89 -7.39 14.36
C ALA A 74 -11.88 -7.36 12.82
N ALA A 75 -12.37 -6.28 12.21
CA ALA A 75 -12.35 -6.07 10.76
C ALA A 75 -10.91 -6.07 10.20
N ARG A 76 -9.97 -5.40 10.88
CA ARG A 76 -8.54 -5.46 10.53
C ARG A 76 -7.98 -6.88 10.62
N LYS A 77 -8.30 -7.63 11.69
CA LYS A 77 -7.83 -9.01 11.83
C LYS A 77 -8.38 -9.91 10.71
N ALA A 78 -9.64 -9.70 10.33
CA ALA A 78 -10.28 -10.43 9.23
C ALA A 78 -9.60 -10.13 7.89
N SER A 79 -9.23 -8.88 7.60
CA SER A 79 -8.55 -8.52 6.35
C SER A 79 -7.13 -9.13 6.24
N PHE A 80 -6.47 -9.42 7.36
CA PHE A 80 -5.17 -10.10 7.39
C PHE A 80 -5.26 -11.63 7.29
N ALA A 81 -6.42 -12.23 7.55
CA ALA A 81 -6.55 -13.68 7.68
C ALA A 81 -6.11 -14.47 6.43
N PRO A 82 -6.47 -14.07 5.20
CA PRO A 82 -6.01 -14.78 4.00
C PRO A 82 -4.48 -14.76 3.83
N ALA A 83 -3.86 -13.60 4.08
CA ALA A 83 -2.41 -13.45 3.99
C ALA A 83 -1.69 -14.21 5.11
N ALA A 84 -2.25 -14.23 6.32
CA ALA A 84 -1.71 -15.01 7.43
C ALA A 84 -1.73 -16.52 7.13
N LYS A 85 -2.83 -17.03 6.54
CA LYS A 85 -2.93 -18.43 6.09
C LYS A 85 -1.89 -18.74 5.02
N ALA A 86 -1.77 -17.89 3.99
CA ALA A 86 -0.79 -18.07 2.91
C ALA A 86 0.66 -17.99 3.42
N HIS A 87 0.96 -17.07 4.33
CA HIS A 87 2.27 -16.93 4.95
C HIS A 87 2.63 -18.15 5.81
N LYS A 88 1.70 -18.66 6.62
CA LYS A 88 1.91 -19.89 7.41
C LYS A 88 2.20 -21.10 6.52
N ALA A 89 1.56 -21.19 5.35
CA ALA A 89 1.81 -22.23 4.36
C ALA A 89 3.06 -21.97 3.50
N THR A 90 3.76 -20.85 3.69
CA THR A 90 4.95 -20.54 2.89
C THR A 90 6.16 -21.31 3.42
N THR A 91 6.77 -22.12 2.55
CA THR A 91 7.95 -22.93 2.90
C THR A 91 9.27 -22.18 2.68
N ASN A 92 10.36 -22.68 3.27
CA ASN A 92 11.73 -22.16 3.17
C ASN A 92 11.94 -20.72 3.67
N LEU A 93 11.04 -20.20 4.52
CA LEU A 93 11.24 -18.89 5.12
C LEU A 93 12.53 -18.85 5.96
N PRO A 94 13.35 -17.78 5.86
CA PRO A 94 14.60 -17.70 6.61
C PRO A 94 14.36 -17.64 8.12
N ASN A 95 15.37 -17.99 8.92
CA ASN A 95 15.36 -17.72 10.36
C ASN A 95 15.24 -16.20 10.57
N ARG A 96 14.42 -15.76 11.54
CA ARG A 96 14.21 -14.35 11.89
C ARG A 96 15.50 -13.57 12.13
N ASN A 97 16.55 -14.24 12.59
CA ASN A 97 17.84 -13.64 12.93
C ASN A 97 18.86 -13.68 11.78
N SER A 98 18.53 -14.31 10.64
CA SER A 98 19.41 -14.32 9.46
C SER A 98 19.65 -12.88 8.99
N LYS A 99 20.86 -12.59 8.50
CA LYS A 99 21.19 -11.26 7.95
C LYS A 99 21.43 -11.34 6.45
N PHE A 100 20.87 -10.38 5.72
CA PHE A 100 21.02 -10.21 4.29
C PHE A 100 21.67 -8.85 4.05
N HIS A 101 22.81 -8.83 3.38
CA HIS A 101 23.58 -7.61 3.15
C HIS A 101 23.66 -7.30 1.66
N VAL A 102 23.27 -6.08 1.30
CA VAL A 102 23.47 -5.50 -0.02
C VAL A 102 24.57 -4.46 0.16
N ALA A 103 25.71 -4.70 -0.50
CA ALA A 103 26.85 -3.82 -0.45
C ALA A 103 26.47 -2.44 -1.00
N ALA A 104 27.10 -1.39 -0.44
CA ALA A 104 27.04 -0.06 -1.02
C ALA A 104 27.66 -0.07 -2.42
N ALA A 105 27.38 0.99 -3.17
CA ALA A 105 28.05 1.25 -4.43
C ALA A 105 28.99 2.46 -4.31
N PRO A 106 30.31 2.22 -4.17
CA PRO A 106 31.30 3.28 -4.25
C PRO A 106 31.12 4.04 -5.57
N GLY A 107 31.01 5.38 -5.52
CA GLY A 107 30.89 6.24 -6.70
C GLY A 107 29.46 6.59 -7.13
N THR A 108 28.40 5.89 -6.70
CA THR A 108 27.00 6.28 -7.02
C THR A 108 26.27 6.94 -5.85
N GLY A 109 26.90 7.02 -4.67
CA GLY A 109 26.31 7.58 -3.45
C GLY A 109 25.20 6.73 -2.82
N LYS A 110 24.94 5.53 -3.35
CA LYS A 110 23.92 4.62 -2.80
C LYS A 110 24.46 3.89 -1.55
N PRO A 111 23.81 4.05 -0.38
CA PRO A 111 24.28 3.45 0.85
C PRO A 111 24.04 1.93 0.87
N ALA A 112 24.83 1.22 1.68
CA ALA A 112 24.61 -0.20 1.93
C ALA A 112 23.27 -0.44 2.64
N HIS A 113 22.69 -1.62 2.41
CA HIS A 113 21.47 -2.06 3.10
C HIS A 113 21.69 -3.39 3.82
N SER A 114 21.14 -3.47 5.03
CA SER A 114 21.11 -4.72 5.80
C SER A 114 19.69 -5.05 6.23
N TYR A 115 19.27 -6.29 5.97
CA TYR A 115 17.96 -6.80 6.30
C TYR A 115 18.07 -8.01 7.23
N THR A 116 17.13 -8.11 8.14
CA THR A 116 16.96 -9.27 9.02
C THR A 116 15.97 -10.26 8.41
N GLY A 117 16.05 -11.53 8.81
CA GLY A 117 15.05 -12.53 8.41
C GLY A 117 13.64 -12.19 8.91
N LYS A 118 13.51 -11.41 10.00
CA LYS A 118 12.24 -10.84 10.45
C LYS A 118 11.65 -9.90 9.40
N GLU A 119 12.47 -9.02 8.82
CA GLU A 119 12.05 -8.10 7.75
C GLU A 119 11.72 -8.85 6.46
N VAL A 120 12.52 -9.87 6.11
CA VAL A 120 12.23 -10.75 4.96
C VAL A 120 10.90 -11.47 5.11
N ARG A 121 10.64 -12.07 6.27
CA ARG A 121 9.35 -12.71 6.57
C ARG A 121 8.20 -11.71 6.51
N LYS A 122 8.38 -10.51 7.05
CA LYS A 122 7.38 -9.44 6.98
C LYS A 122 7.09 -9.07 5.51
N ALA A 123 8.11 -8.87 4.69
CA ALA A 123 7.92 -8.58 3.26
C ALA A 123 7.21 -9.72 2.51
N VAL A 124 7.48 -10.98 2.86
CA VAL A 124 6.72 -12.12 2.31
C VAL A 124 5.25 -12.08 2.76
N PHE A 125 4.97 -11.76 4.02
CA PHE A 125 3.59 -11.56 4.48
C PHE A 125 2.89 -10.41 3.74
N ASP A 126 3.55 -9.26 3.60
CA ASP A 126 3.04 -8.10 2.88
C ASP A 126 2.82 -8.42 1.39
N SER A 127 3.63 -9.29 0.79
CA SER A 127 3.42 -9.77 -0.57
C SER A 127 2.12 -10.57 -0.72
N HIS A 128 1.72 -11.34 0.30
CA HIS A 128 0.43 -12.06 0.30
C HIS A 128 -0.74 -11.12 0.52
N MET A 129 -0.57 -10.09 1.36
CA MET A 129 -1.55 -9.01 1.50
C MET A 129 -1.79 -8.32 0.17
N GLU A 130 -0.72 -7.94 -0.52
CA GLU A 130 -0.80 -7.28 -1.80
C GLU A 130 -1.41 -8.20 -2.86
N ALA A 131 -1.03 -9.48 -2.88
CA ALA A 131 -1.62 -10.48 -3.77
C ALA A 131 -3.13 -10.65 -3.57
N HIS A 132 -3.64 -10.44 -2.35
CA HIS A 132 -5.07 -10.42 -2.08
C HIS A 132 -5.70 -9.10 -2.54
N ARG A 133 -5.07 -7.96 -2.24
CA ARG A 133 -5.54 -6.62 -2.63
C ARG A 133 -5.68 -6.46 -4.15
N VAL A 134 -4.76 -7.04 -4.92
CA VAL A 134 -4.78 -6.91 -6.39
C VAL A 134 -5.80 -7.81 -7.08
N LYS A 135 -6.43 -8.74 -6.36
CA LYS A 135 -7.55 -9.52 -6.90
C LYS A 135 -8.76 -8.61 -7.05
N GLY A 136 -9.28 -8.48 -8.27
CA GLY A 136 -10.50 -7.72 -8.55
C GLY A 136 -10.31 -6.21 -8.74
N ILE A 137 -9.08 -5.69 -8.71
CA ILE A 137 -8.81 -4.28 -9.05
C ILE A 137 -8.43 -4.13 -10.53
N SER A 138 -8.55 -2.91 -11.07
CA SER A 138 -8.28 -2.63 -12.49
C SER A 138 -6.81 -2.89 -12.88
N LYS A 139 -6.56 -3.22 -14.16
CA LYS A 139 -5.19 -3.43 -14.69
C LYS A 139 -4.28 -2.25 -14.40
N THR A 140 -4.78 -1.02 -14.46
CA THR A 140 -4.02 0.20 -14.13
C THR A 140 -3.58 0.22 -12.68
N GLN A 141 -4.44 -0.18 -11.74
CA GLN A 141 -4.08 -0.26 -10.32
C GLN A 141 -3.16 -1.46 -10.03
N GLN A 142 -3.32 -2.58 -10.75
CA GLN A 142 -2.39 -3.71 -10.68
C GLN A 142 -0.99 -3.30 -11.14
N LYS A 143 -0.86 -2.49 -12.20
CA LYS A 143 0.44 -1.96 -12.65
C LYS A 143 1.14 -1.10 -11.59
N LYS A 144 0.40 -0.43 -10.71
CA LYS A 144 0.94 0.34 -9.58
C LYS A 144 1.32 -0.52 -8.36
N SER A 145 0.94 -1.80 -8.36
CA SER A 145 1.30 -2.73 -7.29
C SER A 145 2.82 -2.94 -7.21
N PRO A 146 3.41 -2.97 -6.01
CA PRO A 146 4.80 -3.39 -5.82
C PRO A 146 5.02 -4.90 -6.04
N LEU A 147 3.96 -5.70 -6.10
CA LEU A 147 4.04 -7.12 -6.42
C LEU A 147 4.19 -7.31 -7.93
N LYS A 148 5.35 -7.81 -8.38
CA LYS A 148 5.64 -8.06 -9.80
C LYS A 148 5.90 -9.53 -10.07
N SER A 149 5.73 -9.95 -11.32
CA SER A 149 6.15 -11.28 -11.79
C SER A 149 7.66 -11.33 -11.88
N PHE A 150 8.26 -12.42 -11.40
CA PHE A 150 9.69 -12.68 -11.50
C PHE A 150 9.94 -13.91 -12.36
N ASN A 151 10.52 -13.70 -13.54
CA ASN A 151 10.67 -14.74 -14.56
C ASN A 151 11.99 -15.52 -14.44
N ASN A 152 12.84 -15.20 -13.47
CA ASN A 152 14.15 -15.81 -13.25
C ASN A 152 15.03 -15.90 -14.51
N ARG A 153 15.12 -14.80 -15.25
CA ARG A 153 16.02 -14.70 -16.41
C ARG A 153 17.49 -14.79 -15.93
N PRO A 154 18.44 -15.19 -16.79
CA PRO A 154 19.85 -15.05 -16.46
C PRO A 154 20.14 -13.60 -16.04
N HIS A 155 20.84 -13.44 -14.93
CA HIS A 155 21.23 -12.14 -14.40
C HIS A 155 22.75 -12.10 -14.34
N GLU A 156 23.34 -10.99 -14.76
CA GLU A 156 24.76 -10.78 -14.54
C GLU A 156 25.04 -10.74 -13.04
N VAL A 157 26.08 -11.48 -12.63
CA VAL A 157 26.56 -11.40 -11.26
C VAL A 157 27.30 -10.07 -11.07
N PRO A 158 27.38 -9.55 -9.83
CA PRO A 158 27.96 -8.22 -9.54
C PRO A 158 29.44 -8.04 -9.90
N ASN A 159 30.08 -9.04 -10.54
CA ASN A 159 31.44 -8.94 -11.05
C ASN A 159 31.39 -8.99 -12.59
N ALA A 160 32.05 -8.03 -13.26
CA ALA A 160 32.04 -7.84 -14.72
C ALA A 160 32.45 -9.06 -15.57
N HIS A 161 33.02 -10.11 -14.96
CA HIS A 161 33.47 -11.33 -15.64
C HIS A 161 32.69 -12.59 -15.24
N GLY A 162 31.72 -12.49 -14.33
CA GLY A 162 30.92 -13.64 -13.96
C GLY A 162 29.75 -13.80 -14.93
N GLY A 163 29.67 -14.95 -15.60
CA GLY A 163 28.60 -15.23 -16.55
C GLY A 163 27.20 -15.07 -15.94
N ALA A 164 26.22 -14.74 -16.79
CA ALA A 164 24.84 -14.57 -16.36
C ALA A 164 24.25 -15.90 -15.86
N ARG A 165 23.67 -15.91 -14.66
CA ARG A 165 23.06 -17.12 -14.08
C ARG A 165 21.68 -16.81 -13.50
N PRO A 166 20.68 -17.69 -13.70
CA PRO A 166 19.40 -17.57 -13.01
C PRO A 166 19.60 -17.82 -11.50
N LEU A 167 18.60 -17.44 -10.69
CA LEU A 167 18.60 -17.82 -9.28
C LEU A 167 18.61 -19.34 -9.14
N ASN A 168 19.54 -19.82 -8.33
CA ASN A 168 19.65 -21.24 -8.00
C ASN A 168 18.35 -21.71 -7.32
N HIS A 169 17.85 -22.88 -7.73
CA HIS A 169 16.65 -23.54 -7.18
C HIS A 169 15.31 -22.87 -7.52
N MET A 170 15.24 -22.11 -8.61
CA MET A 170 13.98 -21.61 -9.18
C MET A 170 13.89 -21.95 -10.66
N ASN A 171 13.00 -22.88 -11.01
CA ASN A 171 12.71 -23.21 -12.41
C ASN A 171 11.47 -22.45 -12.83
N VAL A 172 11.53 -21.74 -13.96
CA VAL A 172 10.39 -21.04 -14.56
C VAL A 172 10.17 -21.58 -15.96
N VAL A 173 8.95 -22.02 -16.23
CA VAL A 173 8.47 -22.42 -17.55
C VAL A 173 7.19 -21.64 -17.82
N HIS A 174 7.22 -20.75 -18.82
CA HIS A 174 6.08 -19.93 -19.18
C HIS A 174 4.87 -20.81 -19.54
N GLY A 175 3.69 -20.48 -18.99
CA GLY A 175 2.46 -21.27 -19.17
C GLY A 175 2.37 -22.53 -18.30
N SER A 176 3.44 -22.93 -17.60
CA SER A 176 3.41 -24.13 -16.75
C SER A 176 2.73 -23.86 -15.41
N ALA A 177 1.80 -24.73 -15.04
CA ALA A 177 1.24 -24.78 -13.69
C ALA A 177 2.23 -25.33 -12.65
N HIS A 178 3.25 -26.08 -13.08
CA HIS A 178 4.22 -26.73 -12.21
C HIS A 178 5.47 -25.88 -11.95
N HIS A 179 5.84 -25.04 -12.91
CA HIS A 179 6.97 -24.12 -12.83
C HIS A 179 6.55 -22.68 -13.19
N PRO A 180 5.54 -22.10 -12.51
CA PRO A 180 5.06 -20.77 -12.85
C PRO A 180 6.12 -19.71 -12.56
N PRO A 181 6.00 -18.50 -13.15
CA PRO A 181 6.79 -17.36 -12.71
C PRO A 181 6.68 -17.15 -11.19
N GLY A 182 7.77 -16.70 -10.59
CA GLY A 182 7.74 -16.26 -9.21
C GLY A 182 7.09 -14.89 -9.09
N ARG A 183 7.06 -14.41 -7.85
CA ARG A 183 6.62 -13.07 -7.50
C ARG A 183 7.72 -12.40 -6.70
N GLU A 184 8.02 -11.18 -7.09
CA GLU A 184 8.92 -10.30 -6.35
C GLU A 184 8.14 -9.25 -5.58
N PHE A 185 8.65 -8.90 -4.39
CA PHE A 185 8.09 -7.84 -3.57
C PHE A 185 9.25 -7.10 -2.87
N PRO A 186 9.23 -5.75 -2.82
CA PRO A 186 10.33 -4.97 -2.28
C PRO A 186 10.49 -5.20 -0.77
N LEU A 187 11.76 -5.21 -0.33
CA LEU A 187 12.10 -5.00 1.08
C LEU A 187 11.96 -3.51 1.45
N PRO A 188 11.90 -3.15 2.74
CA PRO A 188 11.80 -1.74 3.13
C PRO A 188 13.08 -0.97 2.84
N ASN A 189 12.99 0.22 2.26
CA ASN A 189 14.12 1.12 2.16
C ASN A 189 14.29 1.88 3.49
N LYS A 190 15.40 1.63 4.20
CA LYS A 190 15.69 2.23 5.51
C LYS A 190 16.24 3.66 5.44
N HIS A 191 16.83 4.03 4.30
CA HIS A 191 17.46 5.34 4.11
C HIS A 191 16.48 6.34 3.51
N ASN A 192 15.62 5.89 2.58
CA ASN A 192 14.55 6.70 2.01
C ASN A 192 13.28 5.86 1.83
N PRO A 193 12.32 5.91 2.77
CA PRO A 193 11.09 5.12 2.70
C PRO A 193 10.21 5.40 1.48
N ALA A 194 10.38 6.55 0.81
CA ALA A 194 9.59 6.92 -0.37
C ALA A 194 10.08 6.24 -1.66
N THR A 195 11.28 5.65 -1.67
CA THR A 195 11.84 4.99 -2.84
C THR A 195 11.91 3.47 -2.68
N PRO A 196 11.77 2.70 -3.78
CA PRO A 196 11.96 1.26 -3.73
C PRO A 196 13.36 0.90 -3.19
N SER A 197 13.39 -0.06 -2.28
CA SER A 197 14.62 -0.70 -1.81
C SER A 197 15.36 -1.40 -2.95
N PRO A 198 16.70 -1.49 -2.91
CA PRO A 198 17.46 -2.25 -3.90
C PRO A 198 17.16 -3.75 -3.86
N ALA A 199 16.66 -4.26 -2.72
CA ALA A 199 16.40 -5.67 -2.50
C ALA A 199 14.92 -6.05 -2.54
N ARG A 200 14.64 -7.26 -3.02
CA ARG A 200 13.30 -7.87 -3.16
C ARG A 200 13.29 -9.30 -2.61
N VAL A 201 12.16 -9.72 -2.07
CA VAL A 201 11.91 -11.12 -1.71
C VAL A 201 11.27 -11.86 -2.87
N ILE A 202 11.64 -13.12 -3.09
CA ILE A 202 11.09 -13.95 -4.16
C ILE A 202 10.30 -15.11 -3.56
N THR A 203 9.05 -15.24 -4.00
CA THR A 203 8.19 -16.40 -3.72
C THR A 203 7.75 -17.06 -5.02
N GLN A 204 7.54 -18.37 -5.01
CA GLN A 204 7.03 -19.09 -6.18
C GLN A 204 5.93 -20.05 -5.73
N LYS A 205 4.87 -20.14 -6.52
CA LYS A 205 3.82 -21.14 -6.30
C LYS A 205 4.36 -22.54 -6.63
N THR A 206 4.11 -23.51 -5.77
CA THR A 206 4.46 -24.92 -6.01
C THR A 206 3.31 -25.65 -6.71
N LYS A 207 3.58 -26.89 -7.19
CA LYS A 207 2.55 -27.78 -7.74
C LYS A 207 1.38 -28.00 -6.76
N GLY A 208 1.66 -28.08 -5.46
CA GLY A 208 0.65 -28.23 -4.40
C GLY A 208 -0.12 -26.95 -4.06
N GLY A 209 0.08 -25.86 -4.82
CA GLY A 209 -0.67 -24.62 -4.67
C GLY A 209 -0.20 -23.68 -3.56
N HIS A 210 0.67 -24.14 -2.66
CA HIS A 210 1.32 -23.30 -1.65
C HIS A 210 2.48 -22.48 -2.26
N GLN A 211 3.08 -21.61 -1.45
CA GLN A 211 4.15 -20.72 -1.87
C GLN A 211 5.46 -21.17 -1.24
N THR A 212 6.57 -21.06 -1.96
CA THR A 212 7.92 -21.32 -1.46
C THR A 212 8.74 -20.07 -1.58
N PHE A 213 9.41 -19.69 -0.49
CA PHE A 213 10.43 -18.65 -0.53
C PHE A 213 11.65 -19.15 -1.30
N ARG A 214 12.07 -18.40 -2.33
CA ARG A 214 13.21 -18.75 -3.19
C ARG A 214 14.48 -17.98 -2.82
N GLY A 215 14.34 -16.83 -2.18
CA GLY A 215 15.50 -16.05 -1.74
C GLY A 215 15.22 -14.56 -1.64
N VAL A 216 16.27 -13.83 -1.28
CA VAL A 216 16.35 -12.39 -1.45
C VAL A 216 17.21 -12.12 -2.68
N ILE A 217 16.78 -11.19 -3.51
CA ILE A 217 17.58 -10.66 -4.62
C ILE A 217 17.79 -9.17 -4.44
N ALA A 218 18.82 -8.62 -5.07
CA ALA A 218 19.03 -7.19 -5.13
C ALA A 218 19.55 -6.76 -6.50
N HIS A 219 19.29 -5.52 -6.86
CA HIS A 219 20.00 -4.86 -7.96
C HIS A 219 21.42 -4.52 -7.53
N ASP A 220 22.37 -4.68 -8.46
CA ASP A 220 23.73 -4.18 -8.28
C ASP A 220 23.70 -2.65 -8.26
N GLN A 221 23.96 -2.08 -7.07
CA GLN A 221 23.89 -0.65 -6.85
C GLN A 221 25.00 0.12 -7.61
N SER A 222 26.07 -0.56 -8.02
CA SER A 222 27.24 0.04 -8.67
C SER A 222 27.01 0.35 -10.15
N ARG A 223 26.03 -0.30 -10.76
CA ARG A 223 25.75 -0.15 -12.19
C ARG A 223 25.03 1.16 -12.47
N THR A 224 25.47 1.84 -13.52
CA THR A 224 24.77 2.97 -14.14
C THR A 224 23.74 2.47 -15.15
N PRO A 225 22.75 3.30 -15.56
CA PRO A 225 21.78 2.91 -16.57
C PRO A 225 22.45 2.39 -17.85
N GLY A 226 22.13 1.16 -18.24
CA GLY A 226 22.76 0.44 -19.34
C GLY A 226 22.45 -1.06 -19.32
N PRO A 227 23.07 -1.87 -20.20
CA PRO A 227 22.96 -3.33 -20.16
C PRO A 227 23.25 -3.87 -18.74
N GLY A 228 22.39 -4.76 -18.26
CA GLY A 228 22.54 -5.38 -16.93
C GLY A 228 22.27 -4.45 -15.72
N TYR A 229 21.85 -3.20 -15.90
CA TYR A 229 21.47 -2.30 -14.78
C TYR A 229 20.30 -2.84 -13.95
N ASN A 230 19.35 -3.52 -14.61
CA ASN A 230 18.16 -4.10 -13.98
C ASN A 230 18.37 -5.55 -13.56
N ASP A 231 19.60 -6.06 -13.64
CA ASP A 231 19.88 -7.43 -13.24
C ASP A 231 19.80 -7.59 -11.73
N HIS A 232 19.49 -8.82 -11.33
CA HIS A 232 19.28 -9.18 -9.96
C HIS A 232 20.30 -10.23 -9.54
N PHE A 233 21.00 -10.02 -8.44
CA PHE A 233 21.86 -11.04 -7.85
C PHE A 233 21.24 -11.60 -6.58
N GLN A 234 21.52 -12.87 -6.29
CA GLN A 234 21.04 -13.51 -5.07
C GLN A 234 21.80 -12.96 -3.85
N VAL A 235 21.07 -12.42 -2.88
CA VAL A 235 21.62 -12.02 -1.58
C VAL A 235 21.58 -13.22 -0.66
N LYS A 236 22.74 -13.82 -0.39
CA LYS A 236 22.85 -14.98 0.49
C LYS A 236 22.69 -14.56 1.97
N PRO A 237 21.96 -15.34 2.78
CA PRO A 237 21.93 -15.11 4.21
C PRO A 237 23.30 -15.40 4.83
N ARG A 238 23.79 -14.50 5.69
CA ARG A 238 24.87 -14.83 6.63
C ARG A 238 24.26 -15.64 7.77
N LYS A 239 24.74 -16.88 7.95
CA LYS A 239 24.40 -17.70 9.12
C LYS A 239 25.17 -17.13 10.32
N HIS A 240 24.45 -16.94 11.42
CA HIS A 240 25.04 -16.79 12.75
C HIS A 240 25.26 -18.18 13.33
#